data_AF-A0A2U1P6L7-F1
#
_entry.id   AF-A0A2U1P6L7-F1
#
_cell.length_a   1.000
_cell.length_b   1.000
_cell.length_c   1.000
_cell.angle_alpha   90.00
_cell.angle_beta   90.00
_cell.angle_gamma   90.00
#
_symmetry.space_group_name_H-M   'P 1'
#
loop_
_entity.id
_entity.type
_entity.pdbx_description
1 polymer ?
#
loop_
_entity_poly.entity_id
_entity_poly.type
_entity_poly.pdbx_seq_one_letter_code
_entity_poly.pdbx_strand_id
1 'polypeptide(L)'
;MLKEVSWSDTKHFSQLAFLCNMAYVISEIEEDDLRRYYDLTFVTSSMEKKALAEAIARDSTRVPVNNSIINQKPEKRITRTSAYEIAASAATYVQSQAGGLINREEGDEKADCSSRVYNSEMAAYMAASTMTAVVAAPEKEKQEAARDLQSLHSSPCEWFICDDSSIYTRCFVIQGSDSVSSWQANLFFEPTKFENTGVLVHRGIYEAAKGIYEQFMPHILEHLNRYGERAKLQFTGHSLGGSLSLLVNLMLLTRNVVKPTALRPVVTYGSPFVFCNGQRVLDQLGLDENHVHCVMMHRDIVPRAFSCNYPNHVAQLLKRLCGTFRSHPCLNKNSLLYTPLGKMFILQPDEKSSPHHPLLPPGSALYAMENTRRGSAKTALRVFLNSPHPIETLQHPTAYGSDGTILRDHDSSNYLKAVNGIIRQHTKNCKKKPREQKNVLWPLLTSQSPHYWSQETKIKEKKLTVPDQKRLVSTEVA
;
A
#
# COMPACT_ATOMS: atom_id res chain seq x y z
N MET A 1 -23.72 -9.19 13.72
CA MET A 1 -22.98 -8.94 12.47
C MET A 1 -21.59 -8.42 12.76
N LEU A 2 -21.40 -7.51 13.72
CA LEU A 2 -20.08 -7.17 14.24
C LEU A 2 -19.85 -7.93 15.54
N LYS A 3 -18.66 -8.51 15.68
CA LYS A 3 -18.20 -9.16 16.91
C LYS A 3 -16.85 -8.57 17.28
N GLU A 4 -16.69 -8.16 18.54
CA GLU A 4 -15.38 -7.72 19.02
C GLU A 4 -14.37 -8.86 18.92
N VAL A 5 -13.19 -8.54 18.38
CA VAL A 5 -12.09 -9.48 18.25
C VAL A 5 -11.51 -9.78 19.62
N SER A 6 -11.13 -11.04 19.84
CA SER A 6 -10.54 -11.45 21.11
C SER A 6 -9.22 -10.71 21.37
N TRP A 7 -8.85 -10.57 22.64
CA TRP A 7 -7.59 -9.91 23.00
C TRP A 7 -6.35 -10.63 22.47
N SER A 8 -6.38 -11.98 22.41
CA SER A 8 -5.28 -12.78 21.83
C SER A 8 -5.11 -12.50 20.34
N ASP A 9 -6.22 -12.46 19.59
CA ASP A 9 -6.15 -12.20 18.14
C ASP A 9 -5.73 -10.75 17.88
N THR A 10 -6.19 -9.81 18.71
CA THR A 10 -5.80 -8.40 18.62
C THR A 10 -4.30 -8.21 18.81
N LYS A 11 -3.64 -9.00 19.66
CA LYS A 11 -2.17 -8.99 19.79
C LYS A 11 -1.47 -9.42 18.50
N HIS A 12 -1.98 -10.44 17.84
CA HIS A 12 -1.42 -10.90 16.56
C HIS A 12 -1.56 -9.81 15.48
N PHE A 13 -2.73 -9.17 15.39
CA PHE A 13 -2.90 -8.00 14.52
C PHE A 13 -1.96 -6.85 14.90
N SER A 14 -1.70 -6.62 16.19
CA SER A 14 -0.74 -5.59 16.61
C SER A 14 0.69 -5.89 16.16
N GLN A 15 1.11 -7.15 16.21
CA GLN A 15 2.44 -7.57 15.73
C GLN A 15 2.59 -7.32 14.23
N LEU A 16 1.59 -7.73 13.44
CA LEU A 16 1.64 -7.54 11.99
C LEU A 16 1.51 -6.05 11.60
N ALA A 17 0.69 -5.26 12.32
CA ALA A 17 0.62 -3.81 12.14
C ALA A 17 1.96 -3.14 12.45
N PHE A 18 2.69 -3.62 13.47
CA PHE A 18 4.03 -3.13 13.78
C PHE A 18 5.01 -3.39 12.65
N LEU A 19 5.04 -4.62 12.12
CA LEU A 19 5.86 -4.96 10.96
C LEU A 19 5.53 -4.08 9.75
N CYS A 20 4.24 -3.84 9.48
CA CYS A 20 3.83 -2.95 8.40
C CYS A 20 4.25 -1.49 8.61
N ASN A 21 4.33 -1.01 9.85
CA ASN A 21 4.87 0.31 10.16
C ASN A 21 6.40 0.36 9.95
N MET A 22 7.12 -0.68 10.37
CA MET A 22 8.57 -0.80 10.17
C MET A 22 8.96 -0.87 8.67
N ALA A 23 8.06 -1.37 7.81
CA ALA A 23 8.30 -1.41 6.37
C ALA A 23 8.55 -0.02 5.74
N TYR A 24 8.13 1.06 6.39
CA TYR A 24 8.39 2.43 5.90
C TYR A 24 9.75 3.00 6.34
N VAL A 25 10.47 2.30 7.21
CA VAL A 25 11.78 2.68 7.76
C VAL A 25 12.77 1.53 7.63
N ILE A 26 12.73 0.79 6.52
CA ILE A 26 13.56 -0.41 6.30
C ILE A 26 15.06 -0.11 6.44
N SER A 27 15.52 1.07 6.00
CA SER A 27 16.92 1.51 6.15
C SER A 27 17.38 1.68 7.59
N GLU A 28 16.44 1.81 8.53
CA GLU A 28 16.70 2.09 9.94
C GLU A 28 16.39 0.88 10.84
N ILE A 29 16.04 -0.27 10.26
CA ILE A 29 15.79 -1.49 11.04
C ILE A 29 17.13 -1.99 11.59
N GLU A 30 17.32 -1.88 12.90
CA GLU A 30 18.40 -2.58 13.59
C GLU A 30 17.99 -4.04 13.86
N GLU A 31 18.95 -4.98 13.80
CA GLU A 31 18.67 -6.41 14.04
C GLU A 31 18.00 -6.65 15.40
N ASP A 32 18.33 -5.83 16.40
CA ASP A 32 17.81 -5.93 17.76
C ASP A 32 16.40 -5.35 17.93
N ASP A 33 15.91 -4.50 17.03
CA ASP A 33 14.58 -3.89 17.16
C ASP A 33 13.48 -4.94 17.08
N LEU A 34 13.55 -5.81 16.07
CA LEU A 34 12.56 -6.88 15.87
C LEU A 34 12.59 -7.89 17.02
N ARG A 35 13.78 -8.21 17.53
CA ARG A 35 13.97 -9.10 18.69
C ARG A 35 13.39 -8.50 19.96
N ARG A 36 13.65 -7.21 20.22
CA ARG A 36 13.23 -6.52 21.44
C ARG A 36 11.72 -6.47 21.63
N TYR A 37 10.94 -6.32 20.57
CA TYR A 37 9.49 -6.17 20.66
C TYR A 37 8.71 -7.48 20.53
N TYR A 38 9.13 -8.37 19.63
CA TYR A 38 8.37 -9.58 19.29
C TYR A 38 9.24 -10.84 19.14
N ASP A 39 10.51 -10.80 19.56
CA ASP A 39 11.45 -11.92 19.44
C ASP A 39 11.61 -12.44 17.99
N LEU A 40 11.50 -11.52 17.03
CA LEU A 40 11.62 -11.81 15.60
C LEU A 40 13.06 -11.58 15.15
N THR A 41 13.56 -12.44 14.25
CA THR A 41 14.91 -12.30 13.68
C THR A 41 14.83 -11.73 12.28
N PHE A 42 15.52 -10.61 12.03
CA PHE A 42 15.65 -10.05 10.68
C PHE A 42 16.40 -11.01 9.76
N VAL A 43 15.95 -11.17 8.51
CA VAL A 43 16.56 -12.08 7.52
C VAL A 43 17.25 -11.31 6.41
N THR A 44 16.51 -10.44 5.72
CA THR A 44 17.04 -9.58 4.65
C THR A 44 16.00 -8.54 4.22
N SER A 45 16.41 -7.57 3.40
CA SER A 45 15.51 -6.60 2.75
C SER A 45 15.81 -6.40 1.26
N SER A 46 14.85 -5.83 0.54
CA SER A 46 15.04 -5.37 -0.84
C SER A 46 16.18 -4.36 -0.97
N MET A 47 16.37 -3.51 0.04
CA MET A 47 17.43 -2.49 0.09
C MET A 47 18.83 -3.13 0.12
N GLU A 48 19.03 -4.16 0.94
CA GLU A 48 20.27 -4.94 0.94
C GLU A 48 20.53 -5.62 -0.40
N LYS A 49 19.49 -6.18 -1.02
CA LYS A 49 19.62 -6.83 -2.33
C LYS A 49 19.99 -5.85 -3.44
N LYS A 50 19.41 -4.65 -3.43
CA LYS A 50 19.77 -3.57 -4.37
C LYS A 50 21.22 -3.13 -4.16
N ALA A 51 21.65 -2.94 -2.91
CA ALA A 51 23.02 -2.57 -2.59
C ALA A 51 24.04 -3.65 -3.02
N LEU A 52 23.73 -4.93 -2.80
CA LEU A 52 24.55 -6.06 -3.25
C LEU A 52 24.63 -6.14 -4.77
N ALA A 53 23.51 -5.97 -5.49
CA ALA A 53 23.48 -5.96 -6.95
C ALA A 53 24.31 -4.81 -7.53
N GLU A 54 24.24 -3.62 -6.93
CA GLU A 54 25.07 -2.49 -7.32
C GLU A 54 26.56 -2.71 -7.06
N ALA A 55 26.93 -3.37 -5.95
CA ALA A 55 28.32 -3.70 -5.65
C ALA A 55 28.91 -4.67 -6.69
N ILE A 56 28.17 -5.72 -7.05
CA ILE A 56 28.58 -6.71 -8.06
C ILE A 56 28.74 -6.05 -9.44
N ALA A 57 27.85 -5.12 -9.81
CA ALA A 57 27.96 -4.37 -11.06
C ALA A 57 29.21 -3.48 -11.13
N ARG A 58 29.61 -2.86 -9.99
CA ARG A 58 30.83 -2.03 -9.89
C ARG A 58 32.12 -2.86 -9.94
N ASP A 59 32.10 -4.09 -9.43
CA ASP A 59 33.27 -4.98 -9.49
C ASP A 59 33.44 -5.61 -10.88
N SER A 60 32.34 -5.88 -11.59
CA SER A 60 32.39 -6.44 -12.96
C SER A 60 32.97 -5.45 -14.00
N THR A 61 33.01 -4.16 -13.68
CA THR A 61 33.64 -3.11 -14.50
C THR A 61 35.15 -2.93 -14.24
N ARG A 62 35.76 -3.73 -13.36
CA ARG A 62 37.18 -3.61 -12.95
C ARG A 62 38.14 -4.68 -13.53
N VAL A 63 37.82 -5.27 -14.68
CA VAL A 63 38.78 -6.11 -15.44
C VAL A 63 39.55 -5.24 -16.45
N PRO A 64 40.90 -5.24 -16.49
CA PRO A 64 41.65 -4.43 -17.44
C PRO A 64 41.56 -5.05 -18.83
N VAL A 65 40.85 -4.41 -19.76
CA VAL A 65 40.80 -4.81 -21.16
C VAL A 65 41.85 -4.00 -21.93
N ASN A 66 42.81 -4.72 -22.50
CA ASN A 66 43.78 -4.21 -23.48
C ASN A 66 43.09 -3.55 -24.66
N ASN A 67 43.67 -2.45 -25.11
CA ASN A 67 43.23 -1.63 -26.25
C ASN A 67 43.04 -2.45 -27.53
N SER A 68 41.79 -2.59 -27.98
CA SER A 68 41.47 -2.74 -29.39
C SER A 68 40.22 -1.94 -29.71
N ILE A 69 40.44 -0.87 -30.47
CA ILE A 69 39.44 0.11 -30.94
C ILE A 69 38.38 -0.62 -31.77
N ILE A 70 37.17 -0.74 -31.22
CA ILE A 70 35.96 -1.02 -31.98
C ILE A 70 34.98 0.09 -31.64
N ASN A 71 34.66 0.92 -32.65
CA ASN A 71 33.68 1.99 -32.59
C ASN A 71 32.30 1.43 -32.21
N GLN A 72 31.98 1.44 -30.92
CA GLN A 72 30.62 1.34 -30.43
C GLN A 72 30.11 2.76 -30.16
N LYS A 73 28.99 3.11 -30.80
CA LYS A 73 28.26 4.35 -30.55
C LYS A 73 27.98 4.45 -29.04
N PRO A 74 28.07 5.64 -28.42
CA PRO A 74 27.87 5.77 -26.99
C PRO A 74 26.46 5.30 -26.62
N GLU A 75 26.39 4.21 -25.85
CA GLU A 75 25.18 3.82 -25.15
C GLU A 75 24.75 4.99 -24.27
N LYS A 76 23.63 5.61 -24.65
CA LYS A 76 22.97 6.60 -23.82
C LYS A 76 22.59 5.92 -22.51
N ARG A 77 23.29 6.30 -21.44
CA ARG A 77 22.91 6.11 -20.04
C ARG A 77 21.40 6.39 -19.91
N ILE A 78 20.59 5.33 -19.80
CA ILE A 78 19.12 5.44 -19.72
C ILE A 78 18.78 5.96 -18.31
N THR A 79 18.77 7.28 -18.19
CA THR A 79 18.41 8.04 -17.00
C THR A 79 16.89 8.23 -16.92
N ARG A 80 16.18 7.49 -16.05
CA ARG A 80 14.82 7.84 -15.54
C ARG A 80 13.76 8.28 -16.58
N THR A 81 13.64 7.64 -17.75
CA THR A 81 13.04 8.28 -18.95
C THR A 81 11.94 7.48 -19.65
N SER A 82 10.75 7.41 -19.05
CA SER A 82 9.51 7.24 -19.82
C SER A 82 8.28 7.47 -18.93
N ALA A 83 8.03 6.59 -17.96
CA ALA A 83 6.82 6.65 -17.13
C ALA A 83 6.77 7.91 -16.24
N TYR A 84 7.91 8.32 -15.67
CA TYR A 84 8.00 9.56 -14.88
C TYR A 84 7.80 10.81 -15.73
N GLU A 85 8.34 10.85 -16.95
CA GLU A 85 8.16 11.98 -17.86
C GLU A 85 6.73 12.05 -18.40
N ILE A 86 6.10 10.91 -18.67
CA ILE A 86 4.68 10.82 -19.07
C ILE A 86 3.78 11.27 -17.91
N ALA A 87 4.03 10.80 -16.69
CA ALA A 87 3.27 11.20 -15.51
C ALA A 87 3.49 12.67 -15.13
N ALA A 88 4.73 13.17 -15.21
CA ALA A 88 5.07 14.57 -14.94
C ALA A 88 4.51 15.50 -16.04
N SER A 89 4.54 15.09 -17.31
CA SER A 89 3.95 15.83 -18.42
C SER A 89 2.42 15.87 -18.32
N ALA A 90 1.79 14.75 -17.96
CA ALA A 90 0.36 14.70 -17.67
C ALA A 90 -0.02 15.59 -16.47
N ALA A 91 0.77 15.57 -15.38
CA ALA A 91 0.57 16.44 -14.22
C ALA A 91 0.74 17.93 -14.57
N THR A 92 1.75 18.26 -15.38
CA THR A 92 2.03 19.64 -15.84
C THR A 92 0.96 20.15 -16.80
N TYR A 93 0.45 19.29 -17.69
CA TYR A 93 -0.67 19.59 -18.60
C TYR A 93 -1.98 19.83 -17.82
N VAL A 94 -2.22 19.05 -16.77
CA VAL A 94 -3.35 19.25 -15.86
C VAL A 94 -3.21 20.56 -15.09
N GLN A 95 -1.99 20.91 -14.65
CA GLN A 95 -1.72 22.16 -13.93
C GLN A 95 -1.90 23.40 -14.82
N SER A 96 -1.53 23.33 -16.10
CA SER A 96 -1.71 24.42 -17.07
C SER A 96 -3.17 24.58 -17.53
N GLN A 97 -3.92 23.49 -17.69
CA GLN A 97 -5.36 23.54 -17.97
C GLN A 97 -6.18 24.02 -16.76
N ALA A 98 -5.79 23.66 -15.54
CA ALA A 98 -6.39 24.21 -14.32
C ALA A 98 -6.16 25.73 -14.22
N GLY A 99 -5.00 26.24 -14.64
CA GLY A 99 -4.70 27.68 -14.71
C GLY A 99 -5.52 28.43 -15.77
N GLY A 100 -5.87 27.79 -16.89
CA GLY A 100 -6.66 28.41 -17.96
C GLY A 100 -8.14 28.65 -17.63
N LEU A 101 -8.70 27.91 -16.67
CA LEU A 101 -10.08 28.08 -16.18
C LEU A 101 -10.20 29.09 -15.03
N ILE A 102 -9.10 29.39 -14.33
CA ILE A 102 -9.07 30.38 -13.24
C ILE A 102 -9.10 31.81 -13.80
N ASN A 103 -8.65 32.04 -15.04
CA ASN A 103 -8.50 33.37 -15.63
C ASN A 103 -9.68 33.82 -16.52
N ARG A 104 -10.85 33.16 -16.45
CA ARG A 104 -11.97 33.48 -17.35
C ARG A 104 -13.19 34.19 -16.75
N GLU A 105 -13.13 34.59 -15.49
CA GLU A 105 -14.13 35.48 -14.88
C GLU A 105 -13.49 36.39 -13.81
N GLU A 106 -12.77 37.43 -14.26
CA GLU A 106 -12.70 38.68 -13.49
C GLU A 106 -13.83 39.58 -14.00
N GLY A 107 -14.97 39.55 -13.30
CA GLY A 107 -16.12 40.37 -13.65
C GLY A 107 -17.36 40.10 -12.80
N ASP A 108 -17.45 40.83 -11.69
CA ASP A 108 -18.62 41.15 -10.85
C ASP A 108 -19.18 40.14 -9.82
N GLU A 109 -19.31 40.70 -8.62
CA GLU A 109 -19.77 40.11 -7.37
C GLU A 109 -21.25 39.72 -7.39
N LYS A 110 -21.58 38.48 -6.98
CA LYS A 110 -22.63 38.17 -6.00
C LYS A 110 -22.60 36.69 -5.61
N ALA A 111 -22.62 36.45 -4.30
CA ALA A 111 -22.69 35.14 -3.70
C ALA A 111 -23.96 34.38 -4.12
N ASP A 112 -23.81 33.19 -4.70
CA ASP A 112 -24.79 32.11 -4.56
C ASP A 112 -24.16 30.72 -4.79
N CYS A 113 -24.83 29.70 -4.24
CA CYS A 113 -24.41 28.34 -3.92
C CYS A 113 -24.06 27.41 -5.11
N SER A 114 -23.13 27.77 -6.00
CA SER A 114 -22.73 26.93 -7.16
C SER A 114 -21.25 26.51 -7.23
N SER A 115 -20.34 27.20 -6.53
CA SER A 115 -18.88 26.96 -6.65
C SER A 115 -18.37 25.65 -6.03
N ARG A 116 -19.17 24.98 -5.20
CA ARG A 116 -18.72 23.82 -4.39
C ARG A 116 -18.82 22.47 -5.11
N VAL A 117 -19.68 22.35 -6.12
CA VAL A 117 -19.82 21.12 -6.93
C VAL A 117 -18.65 20.98 -7.91
N TYR A 118 -18.13 22.12 -8.40
CA TYR A 118 -17.08 22.20 -9.41
C TYR A 118 -15.76 21.56 -8.95
N ASN A 119 -15.40 21.66 -7.67
CA ASN A 119 -14.13 21.14 -7.15
C ASN A 119 -14.07 19.60 -7.05
N SER A 120 -15.20 18.94 -6.76
CA SER A 120 -15.28 17.48 -6.73
C SER A 120 -15.26 16.88 -8.14
N GLU A 121 -15.87 17.57 -9.10
CA GLU A 121 -15.85 17.22 -10.51
C GLU A 121 -14.45 17.41 -11.10
N MET A 122 -13.75 18.48 -10.70
CA MET A 122 -12.37 18.74 -11.11
C MET A 122 -11.41 17.67 -10.57
N ALA A 123 -11.53 17.23 -9.31
CA ALA A 123 -10.71 16.14 -8.78
C ALA A 123 -10.98 14.79 -9.47
N ALA A 124 -12.25 14.47 -9.75
CA ALA A 124 -12.63 13.29 -10.51
C ALA A 124 -12.16 13.37 -11.97
N TYR A 125 -12.20 14.56 -12.57
CA TYR A 125 -11.72 14.85 -13.92
C TYR A 125 -10.18 14.81 -14.00
N MET A 126 -9.47 15.29 -12.98
CA MET A 126 -8.01 15.19 -12.87
C MET A 126 -7.57 13.74 -12.72
N ALA A 127 -8.22 12.99 -11.83
CA ALA A 127 -8.00 11.54 -11.70
C ALA A 127 -8.29 10.83 -13.02
N ALA A 128 -9.38 11.18 -13.71
CA ALA A 128 -9.75 10.63 -15.01
C ALA A 128 -8.77 11.03 -16.12
N SER A 129 -8.21 12.24 -16.11
CA SER A 129 -7.27 12.74 -17.11
C SER A 129 -5.88 12.09 -16.97
N THR A 130 -5.38 11.93 -15.73
CA THR A 130 -4.17 11.14 -15.45
C THR A 130 -4.37 9.67 -15.81
N MET A 131 -5.56 9.12 -15.54
CA MET A 131 -5.97 7.78 -16.01
C MET A 131 -5.97 7.69 -17.54
N THR A 132 -6.36 8.74 -18.26
CA THR A 132 -6.46 8.75 -19.73
C THR A 132 -5.10 8.57 -20.39
N ALA A 133 -4.05 9.23 -19.89
CA ALA A 133 -2.71 9.15 -20.47
C ALA A 133 -2.09 7.75 -20.35
N VAL A 134 -2.26 7.09 -19.19
CA VAL A 134 -1.69 5.75 -18.93
C VAL A 134 -2.50 4.65 -19.64
N VAL A 135 -3.83 4.82 -19.74
CA VAL A 135 -4.72 3.84 -20.37
C VAL A 135 -4.70 3.92 -21.91
N ALA A 136 -4.45 5.10 -22.48
CA ALA A 136 -4.37 5.31 -23.93
C ALA A 136 -3.02 4.91 -24.54
N ALA A 137 -2.02 4.56 -23.71
CA ALA A 137 -0.72 4.12 -24.20
C ALA A 137 -0.83 2.85 -25.09
N PRO A 138 -0.02 2.73 -26.16
CA PRO A 138 0.10 1.50 -26.94
C PRO A 138 0.47 0.30 -26.05
N GLU A 139 -0.03 -0.89 -26.39
CA GLU A 139 0.21 -2.12 -25.60
C GLU A 139 1.71 -2.42 -25.39
N LYS A 140 2.56 -2.00 -26.33
CA LYS A 140 4.02 -2.11 -26.22
C LYS A 140 4.58 -1.29 -25.06
N GLU A 141 4.14 -0.04 -24.91
CA GLU A 141 4.58 0.86 -23.82
C GLU A 141 4.07 0.35 -22.47
N LYS A 142 2.85 -0.19 -22.43
CA LYS A 142 2.29 -0.85 -21.25
C LYS A 142 3.12 -2.07 -20.84
N GLN A 143 3.59 -2.85 -21.81
CA GLN A 143 4.44 -4.00 -21.56
C GLN A 143 5.86 -3.60 -21.13
N GLU A 144 6.37 -2.46 -21.60
CA GLU A 144 7.64 -1.88 -21.11
C GLU A 144 7.51 -1.42 -19.66
N ALA A 145 6.48 -0.65 -19.34
CA ALA A 145 6.22 -0.24 -17.97
C ALA A 145 5.91 -1.42 -17.02
N ALA A 146 5.25 -2.47 -17.51
CA ALA A 146 5.08 -3.71 -16.74
C ALA A 146 6.42 -4.40 -16.45
N ARG A 147 7.35 -4.41 -17.41
CA ARG A 147 8.71 -4.91 -17.21
C ARG A 147 9.48 -4.05 -16.20
N ASP A 148 9.29 -2.74 -16.24
CA ASP A 148 9.87 -1.84 -15.25
C ASP A 148 9.32 -2.11 -13.85
N LEU A 149 8.01 -2.31 -13.69
CA LEU A 149 7.42 -2.66 -12.39
C LEU A 149 7.94 -4.00 -11.83
N GLN A 150 8.30 -4.93 -12.71
CA GLN A 150 8.86 -6.23 -12.34
C GLN A 150 10.35 -6.16 -11.99
N SER A 151 11.06 -5.12 -12.43
CA SER A 151 12.51 -4.99 -12.23
C SER A 151 12.84 -4.67 -10.77
N LEU A 152 14.00 -5.16 -10.31
CA LEU A 152 14.47 -4.93 -8.93
C LEU A 152 14.70 -3.44 -8.65
N HIS A 153 15.32 -2.70 -9.57
CA HIS A 153 15.72 -1.30 -9.35
C HIS A 153 14.59 -0.29 -9.53
N SER A 154 13.53 -0.67 -10.24
CA SER A 154 12.32 0.16 -10.46
C SER A 154 11.07 -0.39 -9.77
N SER A 155 11.23 -1.39 -8.89
CA SER A 155 10.12 -1.91 -8.10
C SER A 155 9.49 -0.80 -7.26
N PRO A 156 8.16 -0.63 -7.30
CA PRO A 156 7.48 0.49 -6.66
C PRO A 156 7.40 0.37 -5.12
N CYS A 157 7.78 -0.77 -4.56
CA CYS A 157 7.64 -1.07 -3.15
C CYS A 157 8.88 -1.80 -2.64
N GLU A 158 9.41 -1.33 -1.51
CA GLU A 158 10.41 -2.08 -0.76
C GLU A 158 9.75 -3.17 0.10
N TRP A 159 10.56 -4.11 0.57
CA TRP A 159 10.09 -5.20 1.42
C TRP A 159 11.22 -5.67 2.33
N PHE A 160 10.83 -6.33 3.42
CA PHE A 160 11.77 -7.04 4.27
C PHE A 160 11.19 -8.37 4.74
N ILE A 161 12.09 -9.26 5.17
CA ILE A 161 11.76 -10.60 5.65
C ILE A 161 12.27 -10.74 7.09
N CYS A 162 11.44 -11.33 7.94
CA CYS A 162 11.83 -11.71 9.30
C CYS A 162 11.29 -13.11 9.64
N ASP A 163 11.98 -13.81 10.53
CA ASP A 163 11.63 -15.15 10.98
C ASP A 163 11.17 -15.13 12.44
N ASP A 164 10.06 -15.83 12.70
CA ASP A 164 9.67 -16.27 14.03
C ASP A 164 10.12 -17.72 14.22
N SER A 165 11.24 -17.89 14.92
CA SER A 165 11.84 -19.21 15.14
C SER A 165 11.01 -20.10 16.08
N SER A 166 10.15 -19.51 16.93
CA SER A 166 9.34 -20.26 17.89
C SER A 166 8.26 -21.10 17.20
N ILE A 167 7.74 -20.60 16.07
CA ILE A 167 6.64 -21.22 15.30
C ILE A 167 7.03 -21.51 13.84
N TYR A 168 8.32 -21.53 13.52
CA TYR A 168 8.89 -21.82 12.19
C TYR A 168 8.24 -20.99 11.07
N THR A 169 7.91 -19.74 11.36
CA THR A 169 7.15 -18.87 10.44
C THR A 169 8.06 -17.79 9.85
N ARG A 170 8.15 -17.75 8.52
CA ARG A 170 8.82 -16.66 7.79
C ARG A 170 7.79 -15.62 7.37
N CYS A 171 7.99 -14.40 7.81
CA CYS A 171 7.13 -13.25 7.57
C CYS A 171 7.68 -12.41 6.42
N PHE A 172 6.88 -12.26 5.36
CA PHE A 172 7.14 -11.38 4.23
C PHE A 172 6.32 -10.10 4.41
N VAL A 173 7.01 -8.98 4.50
CA VAL A 173 6.40 -7.68 4.80
C VAL A 173 6.67 -6.74 3.64
N ILE A 174 5.61 -6.31 2.96
CA ILE A 174 5.71 -5.42 1.79
C ILE A 174 5.28 -4.01 2.18
N GLN A 175 6.14 -3.03 1.89
CA GLN A 175 5.86 -1.61 2.09
C GLN A 175 4.75 -1.15 1.13
N GLY A 176 3.87 -0.26 1.59
CA GLY A 176 2.95 0.44 0.71
C GLY A 176 3.58 1.71 0.12
N SER A 177 3.03 2.23 -0.97
CA SER A 177 3.42 3.56 -1.46
C SER A 177 2.72 4.64 -0.63
N ASP A 178 3.48 5.63 -0.15
CA ASP A 178 3.02 6.74 0.70
C ASP A 178 2.71 8.02 -0.07
N SER A 179 3.11 8.12 -1.35
CA SER A 179 2.91 9.33 -2.15
C SER A 179 1.78 9.20 -3.17
N VAL A 180 1.07 10.32 -3.38
CA VAL A 180 -0.02 10.38 -4.35
C VAL A 180 0.47 10.19 -5.79
N SER A 181 1.65 10.74 -6.06
CA SER A 181 2.38 10.60 -7.30
C SER A 181 2.82 9.16 -7.57
N SER A 182 3.21 8.38 -6.56
CA SER A 182 3.57 6.96 -6.75
C SER A 182 2.35 6.06 -7.01
N TRP A 183 1.16 6.37 -6.49
CA TRP A 183 -0.05 5.63 -6.91
C TRP A 183 -0.53 6.07 -8.29
N GLN A 184 -0.45 7.36 -8.62
CA GLN A 184 -0.85 7.87 -9.94
C GLN A 184 0.09 7.39 -11.06
N ALA A 185 1.40 7.33 -10.79
CA ALA A 185 2.40 6.96 -11.79
C ALA A 185 2.45 5.44 -12.08
N ASN A 186 1.95 4.58 -11.18
CA ASN A 186 2.12 3.13 -11.26
C ASN A 186 0.85 2.33 -11.59
N LEU A 187 -0.32 2.97 -11.71
CA LEU A 187 -1.58 2.25 -11.90
C LEU A 187 -2.01 2.22 -13.35
N PHE A 188 -1.67 1.12 -14.02
CA PHE A 188 -2.51 0.59 -15.10
C PHE A 188 -3.86 0.20 -14.51
N PHE A 189 -4.84 1.11 -14.54
CA PHE A 189 -6.19 0.89 -14.00
C PHE A 189 -6.98 -0.21 -14.72
N GLU A 190 -6.54 -0.59 -15.90
CA GLU A 190 -7.16 -1.62 -16.70
C GLU A 190 -7.18 -2.98 -15.97
N PRO A 191 -8.32 -3.68 -15.97
CA PRO A 191 -8.41 -5.04 -15.45
C PRO A 191 -7.69 -6.02 -16.39
N THR A 192 -7.00 -7.00 -15.81
CA THR A 192 -6.44 -8.15 -16.51
C THR A 192 -6.92 -9.46 -15.86
N LYS A 193 -6.65 -10.61 -16.48
CA LYS A 193 -7.00 -11.91 -15.90
C LYS A 193 -5.93 -12.34 -14.90
N PHE A 194 -6.35 -12.77 -13.72
CA PHE A 194 -5.47 -13.35 -12.71
C PHE A 194 -5.20 -14.81 -13.00
N GLU A 195 -3.95 -15.14 -13.32
CA GLU A 195 -3.51 -16.50 -13.64
C GLU A 195 -4.50 -17.19 -14.60
N ASN A 196 -4.75 -18.49 -14.44
CA ASN A 196 -5.70 -19.26 -15.26
C ASN A 196 -7.13 -19.29 -14.69
N THR A 197 -7.48 -18.36 -13.78
CA THR A 197 -8.78 -18.37 -13.06
C THR A 197 -9.93 -17.75 -13.87
N GLY A 198 -9.59 -16.90 -14.85
CA GLY A 198 -10.55 -16.07 -15.58
C GLY A 198 -11.17 -14.95 -14.75
N VAL A 199 -10.70 -14.72 -13.52
CA VAL A 199 -11.14 -13.62 -12.65
C VAL A 199 -10.35 -12.36 -12.98
N LEU A 200 -11.01 -11.20 -12.99
CA LEU A 200 -10.36 -9.93 -13.28
C LEU A 200 -9.66 -9.39 -12.03
N VAL A 201 -8.43 -8.90 -12.22
CA VAL A 201 -7.58 -8.25 -11.23
C VAL A 201 -7.02 -6.94 -11.78
N HIS A 202 -6.70 -6.01 -10.89
CA HIS A 202 -6.01 -4.77 -11.26
C HIS A 202 -4.65 -5.06 -11.92
N ARG A 203 -4.43 -4.65 -13.18
CA ARG A 203 -3.22 -4.97 -13.96
C ARG A 203 -1.95 -4.43 -13.30
N GLY A 204 -1.88 -3.14 -12.96
CA GLY A 204 -0.65 -2.56 -12.39
C GLY A 204 -0.16 -3.28 -11.12
N ILE A 205 -1.08 -3.55 -10.18
CA ILE A 205 -0.79 -4.24 -8.93
C ILE A 205 -0.38 -5.70 -9.20
N TYR A 206 -1.03 -6.37 -10.16
CA TYR A 206 -0.68 -7.74 -10.53
C TYR A 206 0.70 -7.84 -11.18
N GLU A 207 1.07 -6.91 -12.07
CA GLU A 207 2.41 -6.89 -12.67
C GLU A 207 3.50 -6.62 -11.64
N ALA A 208 3.27 -5.67 -10.71
CA ALA A 208 4.18 -5.45 -9.58
C ALA A 208 4.29 -6.69 -8.67
N ALA A 209 3.18 -7.40 -8.43
CA ALA A 209 3.18 -8.64 -7.64
C ALA A 209 4.00 -9.75 -8.31
N LYS A 210 4.04 -9.84 -9.64
CA LYS A 210 4.94 -10.77 -10.36
C LYS A 210 6.40 -10.49 -10.08
N GLY A 211 6.81 -9.21 -10.09
CA GLY A 211 8.18 -8.83 -9.74
C GLY A 211 8.55 -9.22 -8.32
N ILE A 212 7.67 -8.95 -7.35
CA ILE A 212 7.90 -9.32 -5.94
C ILE A 212 7.91 -10.84 -5.75
N TYR A 213 7.02 -11.55 -6.44
CA TYR A 213 6.97 -13.01 -6.42
C TYR A 213 8.34 -13.60 -6.77
N GLU A 214 8.94 -13.18 -7.90
CA GLU A 214 10.26 -13.69 -8.31
C GLU A 214 11.36 -13.36 -7.28
N GLN A 215 11.29 -12.18 -6.65
CA GLN A 215 12.23 -11.79 -5.59
C GLN A 215 12.08 -12.64 -4.32
N PHE A 216 10.86 -13.07 -3.98
CA PHE A 216 10.60 -13.89 -2.80
C PHE A 216 10.91 -15.37 -3.00
N MET A 217 10.85 -15.88 -4.23
CA MET A 217 11.02 -17.31 -4.52
C MET A 217 12.27 -17.95 -3.89
N PRO A 218 13.48 -17.36 -4.00
CA PRO A 218 14.68 -17.91 -3.36
C PRO A 218 14.52 -18.06 -1.84
N HIS A 219 13.92 -17.06 -1.19
CA HIS A 219 13.72 -17.02 0.25
C HIS A 219 12.61 -17.95 0.74
N ILE A 220 11.59 -18.17 -0.09
CA ILE A 220 10.54 -19.15 0.18
C ILE A 220 11.14 -20.56 0.13
N LEU A 221 11.85 -20.90 -0.95
CA LEU A 221 12.43 -22.23 -1.14
C LEU A 221 13.48 -22.53 -0.06
N GLU A 222 14.32 -21.56 0.30
CA GLU A 222 15.29 -21.70 1.40
C GLU A 222 14.59 -22.09 2.72
N HIS A 223 13.50 -21.41 3.09
CA HIS A 223 12.77 -21.67 4.33
C HIS A 223 12.08 -23.03 4.33
N LEU A 224 11.44 -23.37 3.21
CA LEU A 224 10.78 -24.66 3.01
C LEU A 224 11.80 -25.81 3.10
N ASN A 225 12.98 -25.65 2.50
CA ASN A 225 14.06 -26.64 2.57
C ASN A 225 14.62 -26.78 3.99
N ARG A 226 14.69 -25.69 4.75
CA ARG A 226 15.22 -25.69 6.12
C ARG A 226 14.28 -26.38 7.12
N TYR A 227 12.96 -26.15 7.03
CA TYR A 227 12.01 -26.61 8.05
C TYR A 227 11.00 -27.67 7.57
N GLY A 228 10.99 -27.99 6.27
CA GLY A 228 10.10 -29.00 5.67
C GLY A 228 8.62 -28.68 5.91
N GLU A 229 7.83 -29.70 6.25
CA GLU A 229 6.38 -29.58 6.50
C GLU A 229 6.02 -28.67 7.69
N ARG A 230 6.98 -28.35 8.58
CA ARG A 230 6.78 -27.40 9.68
C ARG A 230 6.87 -25.94 9.24
N ALA A 231 7.48 -25.67 8.09
CA ALA A 231 7.64 -24.33 7.56
C ALA A 231 6.27 -23.65 7.36
N LYS A 232 6.12 -22.44 7.89
CA LYS A 232 4.97 -21.59 7.64
C LYS A 232 5.42 -20.27 6.99
N LEU A 233 4.61 -19.75 6.08
CA LEU A 233 4.83 -18.46 5.44
C LEU A 233 3.70 -17.51 5.83
N GLN A 234 4.03 -16.32 6.31
CA GLN A 234 3.10 -15.26 6.67
C GLN A 234 3.33 -14.08 5.73
N PHE A 235 2.26 -13.59 5.11
CA PHE A 235 2.32 -12.41 4.24
C PHE A 235 1.53 -11.28 4.89
N THR A 236 2.09 -10.07 4.90
CA THR A 236 1.41 -8.88 5.42
C THR A 236 1.90 -7.62 4.73
N GLY A 237 1.04 -6.62 4.66
CA GLY A 237 1.40 -5.32 4.10
C GLY A 237 0.34 -4.27 4.38
N HIS A 238 0.77 -3.01 4.29
CA HIS A 238 -0.07 -1.84 4.42
C HIS A 238 -0.34 -1.22 3.04
N SER A 239 -1.53 -0.64 2.83
CA SER A 239 -1.90 0.04 1.59
C SER A 239 -1.67 -0.88 0.38
N LEU A 240 -1.00 -0.40 -0.67
CA LEU A 240 -0.60 -1.19 -1.85
C LEU A 240 0.16 -2.48 -1.47
N GLY A 241 1.02 -2.44 -0.45
CA GLY A 241 1.80 -3.59 0.01
C GLY A 241 0.95 -4.76 0.48
N GLY A 242 -0.22 -4.50 1.05
CA GLY A 242 -1.15 -5.58 1.44
C GLY A 242 -1.85 -6.20 0.23
N SER A 243 -2.21 -5.43 -0.80
CA SER A 243 -2.73 -5.97 -2.05
C SER A 243 -1.68 -6.84 -2.77
N LEU A 244 -0.41 -6.40 -2.78
CA LEU A 244 0.72 -7.17 -3.30
C LEU A 244 0.91 -8.48 -2.50
N SER A 245 0.85 -8.40 -1.18
CA SER A 245 0.96 -9.57 -0.28
C SER A 245 -0.12 -10.61 -0.57
N LEU A 246 -1.37 -10.17 -0.78
CA LEU A 246 -2.48 -11.03 -1.15
C LEU A 246 -2.24 -11.71 -2.50
N LEU A 247 -1.81 -10.97 -3.52
CA LEU A 247 -1.58 -11.54 -4.85
C LEU A 247 -0.43 -12.56 -4.83
N VAL A 248 0.70 -12.24 -4.20
CA VAL A 248 1.82 -13.18 -4.08
C VAL A 248 1.40 -14.44 -3.33
N ASN A 249 0.64 -14.32 -2.24
CA ASN A 249 0.11 -15.46 -1.50
C ASN A 249 -0.77 -16.37 -2.38
N LEU A 250 -1.72 -15.81 -3.12
CA LEU A 250 -2.60 -16.56 -4.02
C LEU A 250 -1.85 -17.12 -5.24
N MET A 251 -0.82 -16.44 -5.73
CA MET A 251 0.04 -16.93 -6.82
C MET A 251 0.80 -18.19 -6.39
N LEU A 252 1.33 -18.26 -5.18
CA LEU A 252 2.01 -19.46 -4.65
C LEU A 252 1.09 -20.69 -4.65
N LEU A 253 -0.20 -20.49 -4.35
CA LEU A 253 -1.21 -21.55 -4.39
C LEU A 253 -1.61 -21.90 -5.82
N THR A 254 -1.90 -20.89 -6.65
CA THR A 254 -2.36 -21.10 -8.03
C THR A 254 -1.29 -21.77 -8.90
N ARG A 255 -0.01 -21.47 -8.62
CA ARG A 255 1.14 -22.08 -9.30
C ARG A 255 1.59 -23.40 -8.65
N ASN A 256 0.88 -23.88 -7.63
CA ASN A 256 1.17 -25.12 -6.91
C ASN A 256 2.59 -25.19 -6.30
N VAL A 257 3.15 -24.04 -5.87
CA VAL A 257 4.47 -24.00 -5.22
C VAL A 257 4.38 -24.49 -3.78
N VAL A 258 3.29 -24.17 -3.10
CA VAL A 258 3.06 -24.53 -1.69
C VAL A 258 1.65 -25.08 -1.49
N LYS A 259 1.50 -25.94 -0.48
CA LYS A 259 0.17 -26.39 -0.02
C LYS A 259 -0.49 -25.27 0.79
N PRO A 260 -1.84 -25.17 0.81
CA PRO A 260 -2.55 -24.22 1.68
C PRO A 260 -2.12 -24.29 3.15
N THR A 261 -1.79 -25.49 3.65
CA THR A 261 -1.33 -25.71 5.03
C THR A 261 0.00 -25.05 5.36
N ALA A 262 0.85 -24.75 4.37
CA ALA A 262 2.12 -24.04 4.55
C ALA A 262 1.94 -22.52 4.67
N LEU A 263 0.75 -22.00 4.35
CA LEU A 263 0.45 -20.57 4.41
C LEU A 263 -0.36 -20.25 5.67
N ARG A 264 0.05 -19.19 6.36
CA ARG A 264 -0.80 -18.52 7.35
C ARG A 264 -1.78 -17.60 6.60
N PRO A 265 -2.92 -17.23 7.23
CA PRO A 265 -3.81 -16.22 6.68
C PRO A 265 -3.06 -14.95 6.31
N VAL A 266 -3.25 -14.46 5.08
CA VAL A 266 -2.68 -13.16 4.68
C VAL A 266 -3.42 -12.06 5.41
N VAL A 267 -2.69 -11.14 6.03
CA VAL A 267 -3.27 -10.01 6.76
C VAL A 267 -2.92 -8.72 6.05
N THR A 268 -3.92 -7.94 5.70
CA THR A 268 -3.75 -6.68 4.97
C THR A 268 -4.27 -5.52 5.80
N TYR A 269 -3.58 -4.37 5.76
CA TYR A 269 -3.95 -3.16 6.50
C TYR A 269 -4.23 -2.03 5.51
N GLY A 270 -5.45 -1.48 5.52
CA GLY A 270 -5.77 -0.32 4.68
C GLY A 270 -5.60 -0.55 3.18
N SER A 271 -5.61 -1.80 2.72
CA SER A 271 -5.30 -2.15 1.34
C SER A 271 -6.48 -1.95 0.40
N PRO A 272 -6.26 -1.44 -0.83
CA PRO A 272 -7.30 -1.40 -1.85
C PRO A 272 -7.66 -2.82 -2.29
N PHE A 273 -8.93 -3.06 -2.55
CA PHE A 273 -9.37 -4.33 -3.15
C PHE A 273 -9.05 -4.34 -4.64
N VAL A 274 -8.59 -5.49 -5.13
CA VAL A 274 -8.02 -5.60 -6.48
C VAL A 274 -8.71 -6.61 -7.39
N PHE A 275 -9.64 -7.41 -6.85
CA PHE A 275 -10.34 -8.44 -7.61
C PHE A 275 -11.79 -8.06 -7.91
N CYS A 276 -12.24 -8.32 -9.13
CA CYS A 276 -13.65 -8.33 -9.44
C CYS A 276 -14.20 -9.76 -9.29
N ASN A 277 -15.05 -9.98 -8.29
CA ASN A 277 -15.56 -11.30 -7.90
C ASN A 277 -14.45 -12.27 -7.44
N GLY A 278 -13.56 -11.78 -6.57
CA GLY A 278 -12.42 -12.54 -6.04
C GLY A 278 -12.78 -13.84 -5.31
N GLN A 279 -14.02 -13.97 -4.81
CA GLN A 279 -14.49 -15.20 -4.15
C GLN A 279 -14.29 -16.45 -5.03
N ARG A 280 -14.45 -16.31 -6.36
CA ARG A 280 -14.24 -17.41 -7.29
C ARG A 280 -12.81 -17.95 -7.27
N VAL A 281 -11.82 -17.11 -6.96
CA VAL A 281 -10.42 -17.53 -6.82
C VAL A 281 -10.26 -18.41 -5.58
N LEU A 282 -10.85 -18.00 -4.45
CA LEU A 282 -10.82 -18.80 -3.22
C LEU A 282 -11.55 -20.13 -3.41
N ASP A 283 -12.73 -20.11 -4.04
CA ASP A 283 -13.52 -21.31 -4.32
C ASP A 283 -12.75 -22.30 -5.22
N GLN A 284 -12.06 -21.81 -6.25
CA GLN A 284 -11.22 -22.64 -7.14
C GLN A 284 -10.00 -23.23 -6.43
N LEU A 285 -9.43 -22.52 -5.46
CA LEU A 285 -8.29 -22.98 -4.66
C LEU A 285 -8.71 -23.80 -3.43
N GLY A 286 -10.01 -23.98 -3.18
CA GLY A 286 -10.53 -24.69 -2.01
C GLY A 286 -10.27 -23.97 -0.69
N LEU A 287 -10.15 -22.64 -0.71
CA LEU A 287 -9.84 -21.81 0.46
C LEU A 287 -11.11 -21.21 1.08
N ASP A 288 -11.13 -21.08 2.40
CA ASP A 288 -12.19 -20.39 3.11
C ASP A 288 -11.89 -18.87 3.30
N GLU A 289 -12.91 -18.09 3.69
CA GLU A 289 -12.77 -16.63 3.86
C GLU A 289 -11.76 -16.23 4.95
N ASN A 290 -11.41 -17.10 5.90
CA ASN A 290 -10.38 -16.85 6.91
C ASN A 290 -8.96 -16.96 6.35
N HIS A 291 -8.76 -17.42 5.11
CA HIS A 291 -7.42 -17.39 4.49
C HIS A 291 -6.95 -15.95 4.23
N VAL A 292 -7.88 -15.00 4.13
CA VAL A 292 -7.60 -13.59 3.86
C VAL A 292 -8.24 -12.73 4.95
N HIS A 293 -7.43 -11.98 5.69
CA HIS A 293 -7.88 -11.06 6.74
C HIS A 293 -7.62 -9.61 6.30
N CYS A 294 -8.69 -8.86 6.07
CA CYS A 294 -8.61 -7.45 5.69
C CYS A 294 -8.92 -6.56 6.88
N VAL A 295 -7.90 -5.91 7.43
CA VAL A 295 -8.01 -4.92 8.50
C VAL A 295 -8.11 -3.53 7.87
N MET A 296 -9.19 -2.81 8.17
CA MET A 296 -9.37 -1.43 7.72
C MET A 296 -9.76 -0.53 8.88
N MET A 297 -9.19 0.67 8.96
CA MET A 297 -9.70 1.71 9.83
C MET A 297 -11.05 2.19 9.30
N HIS A 298 -11.95 2.46 10.25
CA HIS A 298 -13.35 2.77 9.97
C HIS A 298 -13.57 3.91 8.95
N ARG A 299 -12.67 4.87 8.83
CA ARG A 299 -12.75 6.00 7.88
C ARG A 299 -11.61 6.00 6.85
N ASP A 300 -10.82 4.93 6.77
CA ASP A 300 -9.81 4.80 5.73
C ASP A 300 -10.48 4.75 4.35
N ILE A 301 -10.02 5.59 3.45
CA ILE A 301 -10.52 5.70 2.10
C ILE A 301 -9.87 4.72 1.13
N VAL A 302 -8.63 4.27 1.37
CA VAL A 302 -7.90 3.46 0.40
C VAL A 302 -8.59 2.10 0.13
N PRO A 303 -9.08 1.36 1.14
CA PRO A 303 -9.93 0.18 0.91
C PRO A 303 -11.25 0.50 0.20
N ARG A 304 -11.73 1.74 0.29
CA ARG A 304 -13.01 2.18 -0.31
C ARG A 304 -12.83 2.65 -1.75
N ALA A 305 -11.63 3.08 -2.14
CA ALA A 305 -11.37 3.79 -3.39
C ALA A 305 -11.89 3.05 -4.64
N PHE A 306 -11.77 1.72 -4.69
CA PHE A 306 -12.24 0.90 -5.81
C PHE A 306 -13.51 0.09 -5.53
N SER A 307 -14.02 0.17 -4.31
CA SER A 307 -15.11 -0.68 -3.81
C SER A 307 -16.35 0.10 -3.36
N CYS A 308 -16.30 1.44 -3.45
CA CYS A 308 -17.47 2.29 -3.28
C CYS A 308 -18.37 2.28 -4.51
N ASN A 309 -19.54 2.89 -4.35
CA ASN A 309 -20.54 3.04 -5.38
C ASN A 309 -20.19 4.26 -6.25
N TYR A 310 -19.62 4.00 -7.43
CA TYR A 310 -19.30 5.06 -8.36
C TYR A 310 -20.59 5.70 -8.91
N PRO A 311 -20.69 7.04 -8.87
CA PRO A 311 -21.76 7.74 -9.58
C PRO A 311 -21.77 7.38 -11.07
N ASN A 312 -22.96 7.38 -11.67
CA ASN A 312 -23.14 6.96 -13.06
C ASN A 312 -22.26 7.73 -14.06
N HIS A 313 -22.08 9.04 -13.85
CA HIS A 313 -21.22 9.87 -14.70
C HIS A 313 -19.74 9.42 -14.63
N VAL A 314 -19.23 9.08 -13.44
CA VAL A 314 -17.87 8.55 -13.28
C VAL A 314 -17.73 7.18 -13.95
N ALA A 315 -18.72 6.30 -13.77
CA ALA A 315 -18.71 4.99 -14.42
C ALA A 315 -18.74 5.10 -15.96
N GLN A 316 -19.49 6.05 -16.51
CA GLN A 316 -19.51 6.34 -17.95
C GLN A 316 -18.18 6.90 -18.44
N LEU A 317 -17.55 7.80 -17.67
CA LEU A 317 -16.23 8.34 -17.99
C LEU A 317 -15.18 7.21 -18.06
N LEU A 318 -15.11 6.33 -17.05
CA LEU A 318 -14.20 5.19 -17.05
C LEU A 318 -14.39 4.28 -18.29
N LYS A 319 -15.64 4.03 -18.69
CA LYS A 319 -15.96 3.24 -19.91
C LYS A 319 -15.59 3.94 -21.22
N ARG A 320 -15.60 5.27 -21.25
CA ARG A 320 -15.16 6.06 -22.40
C ARG A 320 -13.64 6.04 -22.51
N LEU A 321 -12.96 6.19 -21.37
CA LEU A 321 -11.50 6.25 -21.28
C LEU A 321 -10.84 4.88 -21.53
N CYS A 322 -11.42 3.79 -21.03
CA CYS A 322 -10.91 2.44 -21.28
C CYS A 322 -11.98 1.51 -21.85
N GLY A 323 -11.68 0.90 -22.99
CA GLY A 323 -12.54 -0.12 -23.59
C GLY A 323 -12.78 -1.33 -22.69
N THR A 324 -11.78 -1.73 -21.88
CA THR A 324 -11.89 -2.90 -20.98
C THR A 324 -12.90 -2.68 -19.85
N PHE A 325 -13.16 -1.43 -19.45
CA PHE A 325 -14.20 -1.13 -18.47
C PHE A 325 -15.62 -1.30 -19.01
N ARG A 326 -15.81 -1.32 -20.34
CA ARG A 326 -17.13 -1.55 -20.96
C ARG A 326 -17.65 -2.95 -20.69
N SER A 327 -16.76 -3.94 -20.63
CA SER A 327 -17.10 -5.34 -20.32
C SER A 327 -16.88 -5.70 -18.85
N HIS A 328 -16.49 -4.75 -17.99
CA HIS A 328 -16.16 -5.02 -16.60
C HIS A 328 -17.40 -5.44 -15.77
N PRO A 329 -17.50 -6.68 -15.28
CA PRO A 329 -18.72 -7.19 -14.66
C PRO A 329 -19.13 -6.44 -13.39
N CYS A 330 -18.18 -6.13 -12.51
CA CYS A 330 -18.47 -5.42 -11.26
C CYS A 330 -18.96 -3.98 -11.51
N LEU A 331 -18.31 -3.25 -12.42
CA LEU A 331 -18.71 -1.89 -12.76
C LEU A 331 -20.11 -1.85 -13.39
N ASN A 332 -20.42 -2.82 -14.25
CA ASN A 332 -21.71 -2.89 -14.93
C ASN A 332 -22.88 -3.33 -14.05
N LYS A 333 -22.64 -4.25 -13.11
CA LYS A 333 -23.71 -4.81 -12.26
C LYS A 333 -23.86 -4.10 -10.92
N ASN A 334 -22.74 -3.66 -10.34
CA ASN A 334 -22.66 -3.21 -8.96
C ASN A 334 -22.12 -1.78 -8.83
N SER A 335 -21.81 -1.09 -9.94
CA SER A 335 -21.25 0.27 -9.94
C SER A 335 -19.97 0.40 -9.10
N LEU A 336 -19.14 -0.65 -9.06
CA LEU A 336 -17.85 -0.68 -8.35
C LEU A 336 -16.80 -1.41 -9.20
N LEU A 337 -15.52 -1.10 -9.02
CA LEU A 337 -14.45 -1.74 -9.78
C LEU A 337 -14.07 -3.09 -9.17
N TYR A 338 -13.75 -3.11 -7.88
CA TYR A 338 -13.27 -4.32 -7.21
C TYR A 338 -14.07 -4.60 -5.94
N THR A 339 -14.24 -5.88 -5.63
CA THR A 339 -15.04 -6.35 -4.50
C THR A 339 -14.14 -6.76 -3.33
N PRO A 340 -14.56 -6.51 -2.08
CA PRO A 340 -13.89 -7.06 -0.91
C PRO A 340 -13.73 -8.59 -0.96
N LEU A 341 -12.60 -9.09 -0.48
CA LEU A 341 -12.24 -10.51 -0.47
C LEU A 341 -11.75 -10.93 0.90
N GLY A 342 -12.28 -12.05 1.42
CA GLY A 342 -11.92 -12.57 2.73
C GLY A 342 -12.72 -11.98 3.89
N LYS A 343 -12.21 -12.23 5.10
CA LYS A 343 -12.80 -11.78 6.35
C LYS A 343 -12.45 -10.33 6.63
N MET A 344 -13.46 -9.53 6.94
CA MET A 344 -13.31 -8.10 7.22
C MET A 344 -13.17 -7.83 8.71
N PHE A 345 -12.17 -7.01 9.05
CA PHE A 345 -11.92 -6.48 10.37
C PHE A 345 -11.95 -4.95 10.32
N ILE A 346 -12.83 -4.33 11.09
CA ILE A 346 -13.03 -2.89 11.12
C ILE A 346 -12.47 -2.33 12.43
N LEU A 347 -11.47 -1.47 12.31
CA LEU A 347 -10.78 -0.83 13.42
C LEU A 347 -11.36 0.57 13.66
N GLN A 348 -12.02 0.74 14.81
CA GLN A 348 -12.42 2.06 15.29
C GLN A 348 -11.38 2.54 16.33
N PRO A 349 -10.65 3.64 16.07
CA PRO A 349 -9.71 4.22 17.01
C PRO A 349 -10.45 4.97 18.13
N ASP A 350 -9.69 5.53 19.06
CA ASP A 350 -10.20 6.46 20.07
C ASP A 350 -10.71 7.75 19.41
N GLU A 351 -11.75 8.35 20.00
CA GLU A 351 -12.38 9.57 19.49
C GLU A 351 -11.40 10.74 19.36
N LYS A 352 -10.34 10.77 20.18
CA LYS A 352 -9.27 11.78 20.08
C LYS A 352 -8.47 11.67 18.79
N SER A 353 -8.39 10.47 18.21
CA SER A 353 -7.64 10.21 16.98
C SER A 353 -8.52 10.39 15.74
N SER A 354 -9.76 9.89 15.77
CA SER A 354 -10.70 10.04 14.65
C SER A 354 -12.15 9.97 15.14
N PRO A 355 -13.07 10.78 14.59
CA PRO A 355 -14.47 10.77 14.99
C PRO A 355 -15.14 9.41 14.77
N HIS A 356 -15.98 8.98 15.71
CA HIS A 356 -16.68 7.69 15.62
C HIS A 356 -17.45 7.50 14.29
N HIS A 357 -17.56 6.26 13.86
CA HIS A 357 -18.36 5.90 12.70
C HIS A 357 -19.85 5.80 13.07
N PRO A 358 -20.78 6.37 12.29
CA PRO A 358 -22.21 6.31 12.61
C PRO A 358 -22.78 4.87 12.62
N LEU A 359 -22.12 3.95 11.91
CA LEU A 359 -22.54 2.54 11.80
C LEU A 359 -21.82 1.59 12.77
N LEU A 360 -20.93 2.10 13.63
CA LEU A 360 -20.20 1.27 14.60
C LEU A 360 -20.66 1.61 16.03
N PRO A 361 -20.58 0.65 16.97
CA PRO A 361 -20.81 0.94 18.37
C PRO A 361 -19.85 2.03 18.87
N PRO A 362 -20.26 2.83 19.88
CA PRO A 362 -19.40 3.87 20.44
C PRO A 362 -18.17 3.26 21.13
N GLY A 363 -17.04 3.97 21.07
CA GLY A 363 -15.79 3.55 21.69
C GLY A 363 -14.84 2.82 20.74
N SER A 364 -13.57 2.71 21.13
CA SER A 364 -12.55 2.10 20.29
C SER A 364 -12.54 0.57 20.43
N ALA A 365 -12.62 -0.13 19.31
CA ALA A 365 -12.56 -1.58 19.27
C ALA A 365 -12.19 -2.08 17.87
N LEU A 366 -11.79 -3.35 17.80
CA LEU A 366 -11.57 -4.08 16.55
C LEU A 366 -12.73 -5.04 16.36
N TYR A 367 -13.49 -4.86 15.30
CA TYR A 367 -14.69 -5.64 15.02
C TYR A 367 -14.45 -6.61 13.86
N ALA A 368 -14.66 -7.90 14.07
CA ALA A 368 -14.80 -8.87 13.00
C ALA A 368 -16.22 -8.81 12.44
N MET A 369 -16.35 -8.73 11.11
CA MET A 369 -17.64 -8.84 10.45
C MET A 369 -17.99 -10.32 10.26
N GLU A 370 -19.05 -10.78 10.92
CA GLU A 370 -19.56 -12.14 10.82
C GLU A 370 -20.59 -12.29 9.71
N ASN A 371 -20.44 -13.34 8.91
CA ASN A 371 -21.36 -13.70 7.84
C ASN A 371 -22.50 -14.59 8.38
N THR A 372 -23.23 -14.12 9.41
CA THR A 372 -24.26 -14.93 10.10
C THR A 372 -25.49 -15.22 9.23
N ARG A 373 -25.75 -14.41 8.19
CA ARG A 373 -26.81 -14.65 7.20
C ARG A 373 -26.26 -14.40 5.79
N ARG A 374 -26.37 -15.42 4.93
CA ARG A 374 -25.85 -15.43 3.55
C ARG A 374 -26.33 -14.18 2.80
N GLY A 375 -25.42 -13.25 2.48
CA GLY A 375 -25.68 -12.03 1.72
C GLY A 375 -25.87 -10.75 2.55
N SER A 376 -26.31 -10.84 3.81
CA SER A 376 -26.52 -9.66 4.67
C SER A 376 -25.21 -8.92 4.97
N ALA A 377 -24.11 -9.66 5.22
CA ALA A 377 -22.79 -9.08 5.48
C ALA A 377 -22.23 -8.31 4.28
N LYS A 378 -22.48 -8.80 3.05
CA LYS A 378 -22.03 -8.11 1.82
C LYS A 378 -22.76 -6.79 1.62
N THR A 379 -24.07 -6.76 1.88
CA THR A 379 -24.85 -5.52 1.83
C THR A 379 -24.43 -4.55 2.92
N ALA A 380 -24.25 -5.02 4.16
CA ALA A 380 -23.79 -4.18 5.27
C ALA A 380 -22.40 -3.59 5.00
N LEU A 381 -21.47 -4.39 4.49
CA LEU A 381 -20.14 -3.93 4.10
C LEU A 381 -20.24 -2.89 2.98
N ARG A 382 -21.09 -3.11 1.97
CA ARG A 382 -21.30 -2.14 0.91
C ARG A 382 -21.83 -0.82 1.47
N VAL A 383 -22.81 -0.84 2.36
CA VAL A 383 -23.30 0.38 3.03
C VAL A 383 -22.18 1.05 3.83
N PHE A 384 -21.39 0.26 4.56
CA PHE A 384 -20.26 0.73 5.35
C PHE A 384 -19.20 1.46 4.51
N LEU A 385 -18.77 0.86 3.39
CA LEU A 385 -17.79 1.46 2.48
C LEU A 385 -18.28 2.75 1.82
N ASN A 386 -19.59 3.02 1.83
CA ASN A 386 -20.23 4.19 1.24
C ASN A 386 -20.75 5.20 2.28
N SER A 387 -20.53 4.98 3.57
CA SER A 387 -20.98 5.86 4.64
C SER A 387 -19.80 6.21 5.54
N PRO A 388 -19.33 7.47 5.61
CA PRO A 388 -19.51 8.49 4.57
C PRO A 388 -18.94 8.01 3.24
N HIS A 389 -19.40 8.60 2.14
CA HIS A 389 -18.90 8.21 0.82
C HIS A 389 -17.42 8.65 0.67
N PRO A 390 -16.53 7.88 0.02
CA PRO A 390 -15.14 8.27 -0.20
C PRO A 390 -14.98 9.67 -0.80
N ILE A 391 -15.83 10.03 -1.76
CA ILE A 391 -15.82 11.34 -2.40
C ILE A 391 -16.12 12.45 -1.38
N GLU A 392 -17.07 12.25 -0.47
CA GLU A 392 -17.37 13.21 0.60
C GLU A 392 -16.18 13.38 1.54
N THR A 393 -15.46 12.29 1.82
CA THR A 393 -14.24 12.34 2.65
C THR A 393 -13.13 13.13 1.97
N LEU A 394 -12.94 12.95 0.66
CA LEU A 394 -11.94 13.65 -0.17
C LEU A 394 -12.24 15.13 -0.40
N GLN A 395 -13.47 15.57 -0.17
CA GLN A 395 -13.83 16.99 -0.27
C GLN A 395 -13.23 17.82 0.87
N HIS A 396 -12.84 17.20 1.98
CA HIS A 396 -12.29 17.90 3.12
C HIS A 396 -10.76 18.07 2.98
N PRO A 397 -10.23 19.31 3.07
CA PRO A 397 -8.79 19.54 3.02
C PRO A 397 -7.99 18.78 4.09
N THR A 398 -8.61 18.52 5.25
CA THR A 398 -8.04 17.75 6.37
C THR A 398 -7.92 16.25 6.09
N ALA A 399 -8.46 15.74 4.97
CA ALA A 399 -8.22 14.38 4.52
C ALA A 399 -6.81 14.19 3.92
N TYR A 400 -6.14 15.30 3.59
CA TYR A 400 -4.81 15.32 2.99
C TYR A 400 -3.80 15.95 3.96
N GLY A 401 -2.53 15.53 3.93
CA GLY A 401 -1.44 16.29 4.56
C GLY A 401 -0.64 17.14 3.58
N SER A 402 0.56 17.52 4.00
CA SER A 402 1.37 18.59 3.38
C SER A 402 1.71 18.40 1.90
N ASP A 403 1.56 17.19 1.37
CA ASP A 403 1.87 16.83 -0.01
C ASP A 403 0.68 16.15 -0.74
N GLY A 404 -0.55 16.38 -0.27
CA GLY A 404 -1.74 15.70 -0.81
C GLY A 404 -1.89 14.24 -0.34
N THR A 405 -1.07 13.80 0.61
CA THR A 405 -1.08 12.44 1.15
C THR A 405 -2.33 12.18 1.99
N ILE A 406 -3.05 11.11 1.68
CA ILE A 406 -4.24 10.67 2.43
C ILE A 406 -3.74 10.16 3.79
N LEU A 407 -3.75 11.00 4.82
CA LEU A 407 -2.99 10.69 6.05
C LEU A 407 -3.84 10.31 7.25
N ARG A 408 -5.05 10.87 7.40
CA ARG A 408 -5.72 10.84 8.71
C ARG A 408 -6.02 9.42 9.20
N ASP A 409 -6.73 8.64 8.40
CA ASP A 409 -7.15 7.28 8.77
C ASP A 409 -6.41 6.18 7.98
N HIS A 410 -5.39 6.56 7.19
CA HIS A 410 -4.64 5.64 6.34
C HIS A 410 -3.16 5.47 6.75
N ASP A 411 -2.54 6.39 7.50
CA ASP A 411 -1.13 6.22 7.90
C ASP A 411 -0.92 4.90 8.69
N SER A 412 0.13 4.15 8.36
CA SER A 412 0.42 2.84 8.96
C SER A 412 0.64 2.92 10.48
N SER A 413 1.17 4.03 10.98
CA SER A 413 1.33 4.27 12.42
C SER A 413 -0.01 4.46 13.11
N ASN A 414 -1.04 4.96 12.42
CA ASN A 414 -2.38 5.13 12.99
C ASN A 414 -3.08 3.78 13.17
N TYR A 415 -2.91 2.84 12.24
CA TYR A 415 -3.33 1.45 12.43
C TYR A 415 -2.67 0.84 13.67
N LEU A 416 -1.35 0.96 13.80
CA LEU A 416 -0.60 0.43 14.94
C LEU A 416 -1.05 1.07 16.27
N LYS A 417 -1.19 2.40 16.31
CA LYS A 417 -1.65 3.14 17.50
C LYS A 417 -3.05 2.72 17.92
N ALA A 418 -3.96 2.57 16.95
CA ALA A 418 -5.35 2.20 17.22
C ALA A 418 -5.46 0.76 17.77
N VAL A 419 -4.79 -0.22 17.15
CA VAL A 419 -4.78 -1.61 17.66
C VAL A 419 -4.15 -1.67 19.06
N ASN A 420 -3.03 -0.99 19.28
CA ASN A 420 -2.40 -0.93 20.60
C ASN A 420 -3.26 -0.22 21.66
N GLY A 421 -4.02 0.80 21.26
CA GLY A 421 -5.00 1.49 22.10
C GLY A 421 -6.04 0.51 22.67
N ILE A 422 -6.56 -0.38 21.84
CA ILE A 422 -7.54 -1.40 22.21
C ILE A 422 -6.92 -2.41 23.19
N ILE A 423 -5.72 -2.93 22.90
CA ILE A 423 -5.00 -3.85 23.80
C ILE A 423 -4.82 -3.24 25.20
N ARG A 424 -4.53 -1.94 25.27
CA ARG A 424 -4.37 -1.21 26.53
C ARG A 424 -5.67 -1.06 27.29
N GLN A 425 -6.77 -0.78 26.61
CA GLN A 425 -8.07 -0.67 27.26
C GLN A 425 -8.46 -2.00 27.90
N HIS A 426 -8.32 -3.12 27.17
CA HIS A 426 -8.49 -4.45 27.76
C HIS A 426 -7.55 -4.69 28.95
N THR A 427 -6.28 -4.34 28.82
CA THR A 427 -5.30 -4.53 29.90
C THR A 427 -5.61 -3.67 31.13
N LYS A 428 -6.05 -2.43 30.96
CA LYS A 428 -6.47 -1.53 32.06
C LYS A 428 -7.74 -2.02 32.74
N ASN A 429 -8.70 -2.54 31.96
CA ASN A 429 -9.93 -3.12 32.50
C ASN A 429 -9.65 -4.40 33.30
N CYS A 430 -8.68 -5.22 32.88
CA CYS A 430 -8.21 -6.38 33.66
C CYS A 430 -7.37 -5.99 34.90
N LYS A 431 -6.54 -4.93 34.81
CA LYS A 431 -5.69 -4.42 35.91
C LYS A 431 -6.42 -3.65 37.01
N LYS A 432 -7.76 -3.57 36.97
CA LYS A 432 -8.57 -3.23 38.15
C LYS A 432 -8.62 -4.37 39.19
N LYS A 433 -7.96 -5.51 38.93
CA LYS A 433 -7.55 -6.54 39.91
C LYS A 433 -6.03 -6.42 40.18
N PRO A 434 -5.53 -6.71 41.40
CA PRO A 434 -4.22 -6.25 41.86
C PRO A 434 -3.04 -6.86 41.08
N ARG A 435 -1.95 -6.07 41.06
CA ARG A 435 -0.73 -6.11 40.23
C ARG A 435 0.01 -7.45 40.10
N GLU A 436 0.69 -7.63 38.96
CA GLU A 436 2.17 -7.61 38.85
C GLU A 436 2.65 -7.55 37.39
N GLN A 437 3.92 -7.15 37.20
CA GLN A 437 4.71 -6.99 35.95
C GLN A 437 4.49 -5.72 35.07
N LYS A 438 5.58 -4.94 34.96
CA LYS A 438 5.79 -3.87 33.99
C LYS A 438 6.02 -4.51 32.61
N ASN A 439 5.06 -4.40 31.70
CA ASN A 439 5.19 -4.91 30.33
C ASN A 439 6.11 -4.00 29.50
N VAL A 440 7.05 -4.63 28.79
CA VAL A 440 8.12 -4.08 27.93
C VAL A 440 7.61 -3.27 26.71
N LEU A 441 6.29 -3.19 26.48
CA LEU A 441 5.65 -2.51 25.34
C LEU A 441 5.66 -0.96 25.39
N TRP A 442 6.40 -0.36 26.32
CA TRP A 442 6.38 1.10 26.53
C TRP A 442 7.01 1.96 25.40
N PRO A 443 7.99 1.49 24.60
CA PRO A 443 8.54 2.29 23.50
C PRO A 443 7.71 2.28 22.21
N LEU A 444 6.75 1.35 22.03
CA LEU A 444 5.93 1.22 20.81
C LEU A 444 4.94 2.37 20.56
N LEU A 445 4.84 3.32 21.49
CA LEU A 445 3.96 4.49 21.39
C LEU A 445 4.61 5.71 20.78
N THR A 446 5.93 5.77 20.82
CA THR A 446 6.70 6.91 20.35
C THR A 446 7.19 6.68 18.94
N SER A 447 6.71 5.64 18.22
CA SER A 447 6.98 5.53 16.78
C SER A 447 6.31 6.73 16.11
N GLN A 448 7.12 7.76 15.85
CA GLN A 448 6.72 8.91 15.08
C GLN A 448 6.29 8.44 13.69
N SER A 449 5.37 9.16 13.05
CA SER A 449 5.00 8.84 11.66
C SER A 449 6.28 8.74 10.84
N PRO A 450 6.44 7.76 9.93
CA PRO A 450 7.60 7.66 9.03
C PRO A 450 7.90 8.99 8.31
N HIS A 451 6.89 9.83 8.10
CA HIS A 451 7.02 11.18 7.54
C HIS A 451 7.77 12.18 8.43
N TYR A 452 7.82 11.96 9.74
CA TYR A 452 8.61 12.79 10.66
C TYR A 452 10.11 12.44 10.60
N TRP A 453 10.44 11.15 10.45
CA TRP A 453 11.82 10.66 10.30
C TRP A 453 12.49 11.21 9.03
N SER A 454 11.76 11.20 7.91
CA SER A 454 12.24 11.76 6.62
C SER A 454 12.46 13.29 6.64
N GLN A 455 11.72 14.03 7.48
CA GLN A 455 11.97 15.45 7.68
C GLN A 455 13.22 15.69 8.54
N GLU A 456 13.46 14.85 9.55
CA GLU A 456 14.64 14.97 10.40
C GLU A 456 15.94 14.61 9.65
N THR A 457 15.91 13.61 8.75
CA THR A 457 17.02 13.32 7.82
C THR A 457 17.25 14.46 6.84
N LYS A 458 16.20 15.03 6.22
CA LYS A 458 16.34 16.22 5.35
C LYS A 458 16.88 17.46 6.09
N ILE A 459 16.53 17.63 7.37
CA ILE A 459 17.04 18.72 8.21
C ILE A 459 18.51 18.46 8.60
N LYS A 460 18.90 17.21 8.86
CA LYS A 460 20.30 16.82 9.11
C LYS A 460 21.16 16.99 7.86
N GLU A 461 20.68 16.59 6.68
CA GLU A 461 21.37 16.81 5.39
C GLU A 461 21.51 18.30 5.05
N LYS A 462 20.49 19.12 5.33
CA LYS A 462 20.58 20.60 5.20
C LYS A 462 21.52 21.23 6.24
N LYS A 463 21.66 20.64 7.42
CA LYS A 463 22.61 21.11 8.45
C LYS A 463 24.04 20.67 8.17
N LEU A 464 24.26 19.55 7.47
CA LEU A 464 25.59 19.09 7.04
C LEU A 464 26.13 19.85 5.81
N THR A 465 25.24 20.48 5.02
CA THR A 465 25.64 21.26 3.83
C THR A 465 25.94 22.74 4.12
N VAL A 466 25.78 23.22 5.36
CA VAL A 466 25.87 24.66 5.69
C VAL A 466 26.99 25.11 6.67
N PRO A 467 27.90 24.26 7.19
CA PRO A 467 29.07 24.78 7.91
C PRO A 467 30.39 24.25 7.34
N ASP A 468 30.64 24.39 6.04
CA ASP A 468 32.01 24.19 5.50
C ASP A 468 32.41 25.14 4.35
N GLN A 469 31.65 26.22 4.12
CA GLN A 469 31.96 27.22 3.09
C GLN A 469 32.42 28.59 3.62
N LYS A 470 32.72 28.72 4.93
CA LYS A 470 33.16 30.00 5.52
C LYS A 470 34.57 30.01 6.11
N ARG A 471 35.50 29.24 5.54
CA ARG A 471 36.90 29.32 5.96
C ARG A 471 37.89 29.05 4.85
N LEU A 472 37.88 29.86 3.77
CA LEU A 472 38.95 29.85 2.76
C LEU A 472 38.89 31.08 1.82
N VAL A 473 38.88 32.30 2.35
CA VAL A 473 39.35 33.49 1.59
C VAL A 473 39.86 34.52 2.58
N SER A 474 41.18 34.57 2.80
CA SER A 474 41.94 35.77 3.17
C SER A 474 43.41 35.38 3.36
N THR A 475 44.17 35.34 2.27
CA THR A 475 45.59 35.73 2.24
C THR A 475 46.08 35.78 0.80
N GLU A 476 46.80 36.86 0.51
CA GLU A 476 47.66 37.13 -0.66
C GLU A 476 47.01 37.53 -1.98
N VAL A 477 47.02 38.84 -2.29
CA VAL A 477 47.79 39.41 -3.42
C VAL A 477 48.22 40.84 -3.06
N ALA A 478 49.51 41.11 -3.23
CA ALA A 478 50.26 42.37 -3.44
C ALA A 478 49.69 43.71 -2.96
#